data_AF-A0A2Y9JLI6-F1
#
_entry.id   AF-A0A2Y9JLI6-F1
#
_cell.length_a   1.000
_cell.length_b   1.000
_cell.length_c   1.000
_cell.angle_alpha   90.00
_cell.angle_beta   90.00
_cell.angle_gamma   90.00
#
_symmetry.space_group_name_H-M   'P 1'
#
loop_
_entity.id
_entity.type
_entity.pdbx_description
1 polymer ?
#
loop_
_entity_poly.entity_id
_entity_poly.type
_entity_poly.pdbx_seq_one_letter_code
_entity_poly.pdbx_strand_id
1 'polypeptide(L)'
;MEGRAPGRGPPREGSAEDEAELPGAAWSGDSGNVSQSHSSASGPWEDEASELGAPGRDLPLLRRAAAGYAACLLPGAGERPEVEALDSSLEDLLTRVDEFVGMLDMLRGDSSHVVSEGVPRIYAKAAEMRRVYSRIDRLEAFVGMIGARVARMEEQVARAEAELGAFPSAFRKLLHTISVPSLFSKAPSGRPQQSGYEPPVLFRTEDHFPCCSETPQI
;
A
#
# COMPACT_ATOMS: atom_id res chain seq x y z
N MET A 1 -8.64 35.43 27.39
CA MET A 1 -10.03 35.56 26.88
C MET A 1 -9.89 35.52 25.37
N GLU A 2 -10.38 34.57 24.59
CA GLU A 2 -11.41 33.52 24.67
C GLU A 2 -10.86 32.25 23.97
N GLY A 3 -11.10 31.00 24.39
CA GLY A 3 -12.37 30.25 24.34
C GLY A 3 -12.37 29.34 23.10
N ARG A 4 -11.95 28.06 23.18
CA ARG A 4 -12.78 26.82 23.34
C ARG A 4 -13.72 26.58 22.13
N ALA A 5 -13.87 25.43 21.47
CA ALA A 5 -13.34 24.05 21.45
C ALA A 5 -13.86 23.39 20.14
N PRO A 6 -13.32 22.23 19.71
CA PRO A 6 -13.74 21.53 18.49
C PRO A 6 -15.05 20.76 18.64
N GLY A 7 -15.90 20.79 17.61
CA GLY A 7 -17.15 20.04 17.51
C GLY A 7 -16.91 18.57 17.19
N ARG A 8 -17.39 17.70 18.08
CA ARG A 8 -17.43 16.23 17.97
C ARG A 8 -18.88 15.78 17.89
N GLY A 9 -19.18 14.87 16.97
CA GLY A 9 -20.30 13.92 17.06
C GLY A 9 -20.86 13.49 15.69
N PRO A 10 -21.54 12.33 15.57
CA PRO A 10 -21.41 11.05 16.30
C PRO A 10 -21.12 9.85 15.35
N PRO A 11 -20.88 8.62 15.87
CA PRO A 11 -20.74 7.38 15.09
C PRO A 11 -21.99 6.47 15.16
N ARG A 12 -22.00 5.38 14.36
CA ARG A 12 -23.00 4.28 14.20
C ARG A 12 -24.00 4.56 13.07
N GLU A 13 -24.45 3.61 12.24
CA GLU A 13 -24.66 2.15 12.34
C GLU A 13 -24.20 1.51 10.99
N GLY A 14 -23.68 0.29 10.89
CA GLY A 14 -24.22 -0.96 11.43
C GLY A 14 -25.20 -1.57 10.43
N SER A 15 -24.71 -2.28 9.41
CA SER A 15 -25.43 -3.32 8.67
C SER A 15 -24.39 -4.19 7.97
N ALA A 16 -23.87 -5.15 8.74
CA ALA A 16 -23.52 -6.45 8.19
C ALA A 16 -24.83 -7.22 7.95
N GLU A 17 -24.72 -8.30 7.18
CA GLU A 17 -25.76 -9.32 6.91
C GLU A 17 -26.62 -8.99 5.68
N ASP A 18 -26.22 -9.51 4.52
CA ASP A 18 -26.92 -10.71 4.04
C ASP A 18 -26.00 -11.54 3.15
N GLU A 19 -25.76 -12.77 3.58
CA GLU A 19 -25.26 -13.83 2.73
C GLU A 19 -26.33 -14.18 1.70
N ALA A 20 -25.95 -14.13 0.43
CA ALA A 20 -26.52 -15.04 -0.54
C ALA A 20 -25.37 -15.56 -1.40
N GLU A 21 -24.69 -16.58 -0.87
CA GLU A 21 -24.18 -17.65 -1.73
C GLU A 21 -25.33 -18.08 -2.64
N LEU A 22 -25.19 -17.81 -3.93
CA LEU A 22 -26.01 -18.42 -4.96
C LEU A 22 -25.10 -19.10 -5.97
N PRO A 23 -25.58 -20.24 -6.49
CA PRO A 23 -24.77 -21.43 -6.65
C PRO A 23 -24.00 -21.38 -7.95
N GLY A 24 -22.94 -22.20 -8.01
CA GLY A 24 -22.17 -22.47 -9.20
C GLY A 24 -23.05 -22.47 -10.45
N ALA A 25 -22.87 -21.45 -11.28
CA ALA A 25 -23.30 -21.48 -12.65
C ALA A 25 -22.44 -22.54 -13.32
N ALA A 26 -22.98 -23.76 -13.31
CA ALA A 26 -22.53 -24.87 -14.09
C ALA A 26 -22.12 -24.35 -15.47
N TRP A 27 -20.90 -24.71 -15.87
CA TRP A 27 -20.46 -24.55 -17.23
C TRP A 27 -21.47 -25.27 -18.12
N SER A 28 -22.41 -24.51 -18.66
CA SER A 28 -23.29 -24.95 -19.72
C SER A 28 -22.38 -25.15 -20.91
N GLY A 29 -21.93 -26.39 -21.08
CA GLY A 29 -21.29 -26.85 -22.29
C GLY A 29 -22.23 -26.55 -23.44
N ASP A 30 -21.88 -25.51 -24.20
CA ASP A 30 -22.48 -25.28 -25.50
C ASP A 30 -21.95 -26.39 -26.42
N SER A 31 -22.69 -27.50 -26.38
CA SER A 31 -22.50 -28.65 -27.25
C SER A 31 -22.64 -28.17 -28.68
N GLY A 32 -21.51 -28.08 -29.37
CA GLY A 32 -21.43 -27.67 -30.76
C GLY A 32 -22.54 -28.30 -31.60
N ASN A 33 -23.45 -27.47 -32.08
CA ASN A 33 -24.37 -27.83 -33.13
C ASN A 33 -23.61 -27.80 -34.46
N VAL A 34 -22.83 -28.84 -34.73
CA VAL A 34 -22.41 -29.12 -36.10
C VAL A 34 -23.66 -29.47 -36.88
N SER A 35 -24.21 -28.48 -37.58
CA SER A 35 -25.29 -28.69 -38.54
C SER A 35 -24.75 -29.56 -39.67
N GLN A 36 -24.90 -30.88 -39.55
CA GLN A 36 -24.68 -31.81 -40.65
C GLN A 36 -25.85 -31.69 -41.61
N SER A 37 -25.75 -30.71 -42.51
CA SER A 37 -26.57 -30.68 -43.71
C SER A 37 -26.21 -31.90 -44.56
N HIS A 38 -26.98 -32.98 -44.43
CA HIS A 38 -26.98 -34.05 -45.40
C HIS A 38 -27.59 -33.50 -46.69
N SER A 39 -26.75 -33.14 -47.66
CA SER A 39 -27.17 -32.94 -49.04
C SER A 39 -27.67 -34.27 -49.61
N SER A 40 -28.94 -34.59 -49.37
CA SER A 40 -29.66 -35.61 -50.12
C SER A 40 -30.24 -34.95 -51.36
N ALA A 41 -29.41 -34.80 -52.39
CA ALA A 41 -29.85 -34.45 -53.73
C ALA A 41 -29.30 -35.52 -54.68
N SER A 42 -29.93 -36.69 -54.63
CA SER A 42 -29.81 -37.73 -55.65
C SER A 42 -31.23 -38.12 -56.02
N GLY A 43 -31.89 -37.24 -56.76
CA GLY A 43 -33.05 -37.63 -57.56
C GLY A 43 -32.55 -38.45 -58.75
N PRO A 44 -33.16 -39.60 -59.06
CA PRO A 44 -32.90 -40.29 -60.32
C PRO A 44 -33.30 -39.33 -61.43
N TRP A 45 -32.34 -38.89 -62.25
CA TRP A 45 -32.63 -38.41 -63.60
C TRP A 45 -33.33 -39.55 -64.33
N GLU A 46 -34.64 -39.46 -64.40
CA GLU A 46 -35.45 -40.25 -65.32
C GLU A 46 -35.06 -39.78 -66.73
N ASP A 47 -34.37 -40.67 -67.44
CA ASP A 47 -34.04 -40.52 -68.86
C ASP A 47 -35.32 -40.72 -69.66
N GLU A 48 -36.19 -39.71 -69.66
CA GLU A 48 -37.32 -39.62 -70.60
C GLU A 48 -36.78 -39.25 -71.97
N ALA A 49 -36.28 -40.28 -72.65
CA ALA A 49 -36.08 -40.29 -74.09
C ALA A 49 -37.46 -40.32 -74.78
N SER A 50 -37.96 -39.16 -75.18
CA SER A 50 -38.90 -39.06 -76.31
C SER A 50 -38.72 -37.79 -77.11
N GLU A 51 -38.54 -38.00 -78.40
CA GLU A 51 -38.04 -37.06 -79.39
C GLU A 51 -39.01 -35.93 -79.72
N LEU A 52 -38.61 -34.67 -79.45
CA LEU A 52 -38.82 -33.57 -80.39
C LEU A 52 -37.89 -32.39 -80.04
N GLY A 53 -36.72 -32.34 -80.71
CA GLY A 53 -35.81 -31.19 -80.66
C GLY A 53 -34.44 -31.48 -80.06
N ALA A 54 -33.65 -32.32 -80.74
CA ALA A 54 -32.19 -32.49 -80.59
C ALA A 54 -31.56 -32.07 -79.23
N PRO A 55 -31.72 -32.86 -78.15
CA PRO A 55 -31.12 -32.54 -76.84
C PRO A 55 -29.62 -32.84 -76.77
N GLY A 56 -28.97 -33.22 -77.88
CA GLY A 56 -27.53 -33.54 -77.93
C GLY A 56 -26.63 -32.44 -78.47
N ARG A 57 -27.20 -31.36 -79.06
CA ARG A 57 -26.39 -30.31 -79.72
C ARG A 57 -26.00 -29.16 -78.80
N ASP A 58 -26.85 -28.83 -77.82
CA ASP A 58 -26.62 -27.69 -76.93
C ASP A 58 -25.98 -28.10 -75.60
N LEU A 59 -26.04 -29.38 -75.22
CA LEU A 59 -25.38 -29.90 -74.02
C LEU A 59 -23.85 -29.72 -74.04
N PRO A 60 -23.15 -29.90 -75.19
CA PRO A 60 -21.75 -29.51 -75.34
C PRO A 60 -21.51 -28.01 -75.21
N LEU A 61 -22.44 -27.17 -75.70
CA LEU A 61 -22.34 -25.71 -75.61
C LEU A 61 -22.56 -25.23 -74.18
N LEU A 62 -23.55 -25.79 -73.48
CA LEU A 62 -23.82 -25.54 -72.07
C LEU A 62 -22.65 -26.01 -71.20
N ARG A 63 -22.09 -27.20 -71.46
CA ARG A 63 -20.89 -27.68 -70.76
C ARG A 63 -19.69 -26.77 -71.02
N ARG A 64 -19.52 -26.28 -72.25
CA ARG A 64 -18.46 -25.31 -72.59
C ARG A 64 -18.68 -23.95 -71.93
N ALA A 65 -19.93 -23.46 -71.88
CA ALA A 65 -20.29 -22.22 -71.22
C ALA A 65 -20.09 -22.34 -69.70
N ALA A 66 -20.59 -23.41 -69.08
CA ALA A 66 -20.37 -23.72 -67.68
C ALA A 66 -18.89 -23.88 -67.33
N ALA A 67 -18.09 -24.53 -68.19
CA ALA A 67 -16.64 -24.61 -68.03
C ALA A 67 -15.96 -23.23 -68.18
N GLY A 68 -16.46 -22.38 -69.09
CA GLY A 68 -16.01 -20.99 -69.23
C GLY A 68 -16.32 -20.14 -68.00
N TYR A 69 -17.54 -20.22 -67.47
CA TYR A 69 -17.92 -19.57 -66.22
C TYR A 69 -17.14 -20.12 -65.02
N ALA A 70 -16.97 -21.44 -64.95
CA ALA A 70 -16.17 -22.09 -63.92
C ALA A 70 -14.70 -21.64 -63.99
N ALA A 71 -14.13 -21.43 -65.18
CA ALA A 71 -12.77 -20.90 -65.32
C ALA A 71 -12.64 -19.42 -64.90
N CYS A 72 -13.74 -18.66 -64.90
CA CYS A 72 -13.77 -17.30 -64.35
C CYS A 72 -13.96 -17.27 -62.81
N LEU A 73 -14.64 -18.27 -62.25
CA LEU A 73 -14.93 -18.37 -60.80
C LEU A 73 -13.87 -19.19 -60.03
N LEU A 74 -13.26 -20.15 -60.70
CA LEU A 74 -12.13 -20.93 -60.23
C LEU A 74 -10.91 -20.33 -60.94
N PRO A 75 -10.11 -19.50 -60.25
CA PRO A 75 -8.80 -19.13 -60.76
C PRO A 75 -8.08 -20.42 -61.19
N GLY A 76 -7.47 -20.40 -62.38
CA GLY A 76 -6.73 -21.55 -62.92
C GLY A 76 -5.72 -22.09 -61.90
N ALA A 77 -5.21 -23.31 -62.13
CA ALA A 77 -4.29 -24.03 -61.24
C ALA A 77 -2.90 -23.35 -61.08
N GLY A 78 -2.87 -22.09 -60.66
CA GLY A 78 -1.72 -21.27 -60.36
C GLY A 78 -1.93 -20.51 -59.05
N GLU A 79 -0.83 -19.96 -58.55
CA GLU A 79 -0.71 -19.18 -57.31
C GLU A 79 -1.78 -18.09 -57.22
N ARG A 80 -2.44 -18.00 -56.06
CA ARG A 80 -3.55 -17.07 -55.80
C ARG A 80 -3.01 -15.94 -54.93
N PRO A 81 -2.51 -14.84 -55.52
CA PRO A 81 -1.79 -13.81 -54.77
C PRO A 81 -2.65 -13.14 -53.69
N GLU A 82 -3.97 -13.05 -53.89
CA GLU A 82 -4.90 -12.53 -52.88
C GLU A 82 -5.08 -13.49 -51.70
N VAL A 83 -5.08 -14.80 -51.95
CA VAL A 83 -5.17 -15.83 -50.91
C VAL A 83 -3.85 -15.92 -50.16
N GLU A 84 -2.72 -15.89 -50.86
CA GLU A 84 -1.38 -15.87 -50.24
C GLU A 84 -1.14 -14.60 -49.42
N ALA A 85 -1.62 -13.45 -49.88
CA ALA A 85 -1.57 -12.21 -49.09
C ALA A 85 -2.43 -12.28 -47.83
N LEU A 86 -3.62 -12.91 -47.92
CA LEU A 86 -4.47 -13.16 -46.76
C LEU A 86 -3.82 -14.14 -45.78
N ASP A 87 -3.27 -15.25 -46.28
CA ASP A 87 -2.58 -16.26 -45.47
C ASP A 87 -1.36 -15.63 -44.77
N SER A 88 -0.55 -14.86 -45.49
CA SER A 88 0.56 -14.09 -44.91
C SER A 88 0.10 -13.12 -43.82
N SER A 89 -1.00 -12.39 -44.07
CA SER A 89 -1.58 -11.50 -43.05
C SER A 89 -2.13 -12.25 -41.84
N LEU A 90 -2.65 -13.46 -42.00
CA LEU A 90 -3.15 -14.30 -40.92
C LEU A 90 -2.00 -14.81 -40.07
N GLU A 91 -0.93 -15.32 -40.69
CA GLU A 91 0.28 -15.77 -39.99
C GLU A 91 0.94 -14.63 -39.19
N ASP A 92 1.02 -13.43 -39.79
CA ASP A 92 1.49 -12.23 -39.09
C ASP A 92 0.60 -11.88 -37.87
N LEU A 93 -0.72 -12.01 -38.01
CA LEU A 93 -1.65 -11.74 -36.91
C LEU A 93 -1.54 -12.79 -35.80
N LEU A 94 -1.44 -14.07 -36.16
CA LEU A 94 -1.25 -15.17 -35.21
C LEU A 94 0.05 -14.99 -34.42
N THR A 95 1.14 -14.64 -35.12
CA THR A 95 2.42 -14.31 -34.49
C THR A 95 2.27 -13.16 -33.48
N ARG A 96 1.58 -12.08 -33.86
CA ARG A 96 1.32 -10.95 -32.95
C ARG A 96 0.48 -11.36 -31.73
N VAL A 97 -0.50 -12.24 -31.91
CA VAL A 97 -1.31 -12.75 -30.80
C VAL A 97 -0.43 -13.54 -29.82
N ASP A 98 0.47 -14.39 -30.31
CA ASP A 98 1.41 -15.13 -29.46
C ASP A 98 2.35 -14.18 -28.69
N GLU A 99 2.82 -13.11 -29.33
CA GLU A 99 3.59 -12.06 -28.65
C GLU A 99 2.76 -11.36 -27.56
N PHE A 100 1.48 -11.04 -27.81
CA PHE A 100 0.59 -10.45 -26.81
C PHE A 100 0.35 -11.39 -25.63
N VAL A 101 0.20 -12.69 -25.87
CA VAL A 101 0.08 -13.71 -24.81
C VAL A 101 1.36 -13.72 -23.97
N GLY A 102 2.53 -13.71 -24.61
CA GLY A 102 3.81 -13.61 -23.91
C GLY A 102 3.92 -12.36 -23.02
N MET A 103 3.49 -11.20 -23.53
CA MET A 103 3.46 -9.96 -22.74
C MET A 103 2.48 -10.02 -21.57
N LEU A 104 1.30 -10.62 -21.76
CA LEU A 104 0.32 -10.80 -20.69
C LEU A 104 0.82 -11.71 -19.59
N ASP A 105 1.53 -12.79 -19.95
CA ASP A 105 2.08 -13.72 -18.97
C ASP A 105 3.22 -13.08 -18.18
N MET A 106 4.07 -12.28 -18.83
CA MET A 106 5.05 -11.45 -18.12
C MET A 106 4.38 -10.47 -17.15
N LEU A 107 3.36 -9.73 -17.59
CA LEU A 107 2.65 -8.77 -16.75
C LEU A 107 1.95 -9.45 -15.56
N ARG A 108 1.35 -10.62 -15.78
CA ARG A 108 0.74 -11.44 -14.71
C ARG A 108 1.80 -11.92 -13.73
N GLY A 109 2.95 -12.37 -14.22
CA GLY A 109 4.09 -12.77 -13.41
C GLY A 109 4.59 -11.63 -12.52
N ASP A 110 4.82 -10.45 -13.10
CA ASP A 110 5.24 -9.26 -12.38
C ASP A 110 4.21 -8.81 -11.34
N SER A 111 2.93 -8.78 -11.73
CA SER A 111 1.84 -8.42 -10.81
C SER A 111 1.75 -9.41 -9.64
N SER A 112 1.86 -10.70 -9.94
CA SER A 112 1.88 -11.75 -8.91
C SER A 112 3.06 -11.57 -7.97
N HIS A 113 4.26 -11.29 -8.48
CA HIS A 113 5.46 -11.05 -7.66
C HIS A 113 5.32 -9.80 -6.78
N VAL A 114 4.82 -8.69 -7.33
CA VAL A 114 4.59 -7.46 -6.54
C VAL A 114 3.60 -7.71 -5.41
N VAL A 115 2.50 -8.42 -5.67
CA VAL A 115 1.47 -8.69 -4.66
C VAL A 115 1.93 -9.73 -3.63
N SER A 116 2.62 -10.79 -4.06
CA SER A 116 3.03 -11.88 -3.17
C SER A 116 4.28 -11.56 -2.35
N GLU A 117 5.22 -10.78 -2.88
CA GLU A 117 6.49 -10.48 -2.21
C GLU A 117 6.69 -8.99 -1.95
N GLY A 118 6.44 -8.16 -2.95
CA GLY A 118 6.71 -6.72 -2.88
C GLY A 118 5.91 -6.02 -1.78
N VAL A 119 4.59 -6.15 -1.81
CA VAL A 119 3.67 -5.51 -0.85
C VAL A 119 3.93 -5.98 0.59
N PRO A 120 4.02 -7.30 0.89
CA PRO A 120 4.35 -7.76 2.23
C PRO A 120 5.70 -7.26 2.74
N ARG A 121 6.72 -7.20 1.88
CA ARG A 121 8.04 -6.69 2.24
C ARG A 121 8.01 -5.20 2.59
N ILE A 122 7.29 -4.40 1.80
CA ILE A 122 7.08 -2.97 2.11
C ILE A 122 6.35 -2.82 3.45
N TYR A 123 5.29 -3.60 3.69
CA TYR A 123 4.56 -3.57 4.95
C TYR A 123 5.45 -3.91 6.15
N ALA A 124 6.25 -4.98 6.02
CA ALA A 124 7.20 -5.38 7.06
C ALA A 124 8.21 -4.26 7.37
N LYS A 125 8.76 -3.61 6.34
CA LYS A 125 9.66 -2.46 6.51
C LYS A 125 8.97 -1.24 7.12
N ALA A 126 7.74 -0.94 6.73
CA ALA A 126 6.96 0.11 7.37
C ALA A 126 6.71 -0.19 8.85
N ALA A 127 6.46 -1.45 9.22
CA ALA A 127 6.31 -1.87 10.61
C ALA A 127 7.61 -1.73 11.41
N GLU A 128 8.77 -2.06 10.82
CA GLU A 128 10.09 -1.80 11.43
C GLU A 128 10.29 -0.30 11.68
N MET A 129 9.96 0.56 10.70
CA MET A 129 10.07 2.00 10.85
C MET A 129 9.22 2.55 12.00
N ARG A 130 8.00 2.04 12.20
CA ARG A 130 7.16 2.42 13.36
C ARG A 130 7.86 2.18 14.69
N ARG A 131 8.61 1.09 14.82
CA ARG A 131 9.39 0.79 16.03
C ARG A 131 10.51 1.81 16.23
N VAL A 132 11.15 2.25 15.16
CA VAL A 132 12.19 3.30 15.21
C VAL A 132 11.57 4.62 15.65
N TYR A 133 10.45 5.04 15.06
CA TYR A 133 9.75 6.26 15.47
C TYR A 133 9.32 6.21 16.94
N SER A 134 8.77 5.09 17.41
CA SER A 134 8.45 4.94 18.83
C SER A 134 9.66 5.03 19.77
N ARG A 135 10.86 4.66 19.31
CA ARG A 135 12.10 4.86 20.09
C ARG A 135 12.51 6.33 20.11
N ILE A 136 12.34 7.03 18.98
CA ILE A 136 12.60 8.47 18.88
C ILE A 136 11.65 9.24 19.81
N ASP A 137 10.35 8.94 19.79
CA ASP A 137 9.35 9.60 20.65
C ASP A 137 9.67 9.43 22.14
N ARG A 138 10.11 8.22 22.54
CA ARG A 138 10.52 7.95 23.92
C ARG A 138 11.76 8.74 24.32
N LEU A 139 12.73 8.85 23.42
CA LEU A 139 13.94 9.63 23.65
C LEU A 139 13.62 11.12 23.78
N GLU A 140 12.74 11.65 22.92
CA GLU A 140 12.29 13.03 22.98
C GLU A 140 11.59 13.34 24.32
N ALA A 141 10.64 12.49 24.74
CA ALA A 141 9.97 12.62 26.02
C ALA A 141 10.96 12.60 27.20
N PHE A 142 11.97 11.73 27.11
CA PHE A 142 13.02 11.63 28.11
C PHE A 142 13.91 12.87 28.19
N VAL A 143 14.37 13.38 27.05
CA VAL A 143 15.14 14.63 26.98
C VAL A 143 14.31 15.80 27.52
N GLY A 144 13.02 15.87 27.19
CA GLY A 144 12.11 16.86 27.75
C GLY A 144 11.99 16.79 29.27
N MET A 145 11.90 15.58 29.83
CA MET A 145 11.88 15.37 31.28
C MET A 145 13.17 15.86 31.95
N ILE A 146 14.34 15.52 31.39
CA ILE A 146 15.63 15.98 31.91
C ILE A 146 15.73 17.50 31.83
N GLY A 147 15.35 18.09 30.70
CA GLY A 147 15.33 19.54 30.51
C GLY A 147 14.51 20.24 31.60
N ALA A 148 13.31 19.73 31.91
CA ALA A 148 12.47 20.27 32.98
C ALA A 148 13.11 20.13 34.38
N ARG A 149 13.78 19.00 34.66
CA ARG A 149 14.50 18.79 35.93
C ARG A 149 15.68 19.75 36.08
N VAL A 150 16.45 19.95 35.02
CA VAL A 150 17.59 20.90 35.00
C VAL A 150 17.10 22.32 35.17
N ALA A 151 16.06 22.75 34.45
CA ALA A 151 15.48 24.09 34.61
C ALA A 151 15.01 24.36 36.05
N ARG A 152 14.38 23.37 36.70
CA ARG A 152 14.00 23.46 38.12
C ARG A 152 15.23 23.59 39.02
N MET A 153 16.28 22.81 38.75
CA MET A 153 17.52 22.89 39.51
C MET A 153 18.19 24.26 39.36
N GLU A 154 18.27 24.79 38.14
CA GLU A 154 18.79 26.13 37.85
C GLU A 154 18.01 27.22 38.60
N GLU A 155 16.68 27.13 38.64
CA GLU A 155 15.84 28.06 39.40
C GLU A 155 16.11 27.96 40.92
N GLN A 156 16.27 26.76 41.46
CA GLN A 156 16.62 26.57 42.87
C GLN A 156 17.99 27.14 43.22
N VAL A 157 18.98 26.95 42.35
CA VAL A 157 20.32 27.52 42.51
C VAL A 157 20.26 29.05 42.45
N ALA A 158 19.57 29.63 41.46
CA ALA A 158 19.41 31.07 41.34
C ALA A 158 18.72 31.69 42.57
N ARG A 159 17.71 31.03 43.13
CA ARG A 159 17.06 31.46 44.38
C ARG A 159 18.02 31.41 45.57
N ALA A 160 18.77 30.32 45.72
CA ALA A 160 19.75 30.17 46.80
C ALA A 160 20.88 31.22 46.69
N GLU A 161 21.35 31.53 45.48
CA GLU A 161 22.34 32.58 45.23
C GLU A 161 21.78 33.97 45.53
N ALA A 162 20.52 34.25 45.20
CA ALA A 162 19.86 35.52 45.52
C ALA A 162 19.72 35.70 47.04
N GLU A 163 19.32 34.65 47.77
CA GLU A 163 19.25 34.66 49.23
C GLU A 163 20.63 34.86 49.84
N LEU A 164 21.66 34.12 49.39
CA LEU A 164 23.03 34.24 49.90
C LEU A 164 23.66 35.59 49.54
N GLY A 165 23.37 36.17 48.37
CA GLY A 165 23.85 37.49 47.95
C GLY A 165 23.14 38.64 48.68
N ALA A 166 21.87 38.47 49.03
CA ALA A 166 21.14 39.39 49.90
C ALA A 166 21.61 39.33 51.37
N PHE A 167 22.09 38.16 51.83
CA PHE A 167 22.29 37.88 53.25
C PHE A 167 23.45 38.60 53.98
N PRO A 168 24.53 39.11 53.36
CA PRO A 168 25.52 39.90 54.09
C PRO A 168 25.20 41.40 54.16
N SER A 169 24.38 41.93 53.23
CA SER A 169 24.07 43.37 53.13
C SER A 169 22.96 43.78 54.08
N ALA A 170 21.89 42.98 54.17
CA ALA A 170 20.80 43.22 55.11
C ALA A 170 21.26 43.12 56.57
N PHE A 171 22.09 42.12 56.90
CA PHE A 171 22.68 41.99 58.24
C PHE A 171 23.67 43.12 58.56
N ARG A 172 24.48 43.56 57.59
CA ARG A 172 25.32 44.76 57.76
C ARG A 172 24.48 46.00 58.04
N LYS A 173 23.39 46.24 57.29
CA LYS A 173 22.49 47.37 57.55
C LYS A 173 21.85 47.30 58.94
N LEU A 174 21.44 46.10 59.37
CA LEU A 174 20.85 45.89 60.70
C LEU A 174 21.87 46.08 61.84
N LEU A 175 23.12 45.64 61.63
CA LEU A 175 24.23 45.87 62.56
C LEU A 175 24.69 47.33 62.57
N HIS A 176 24.63 48.04 61.44
CA HIS A 176 24.91 49.48 61.37
C HIS A 176 23.82 50.34 62.02
N THR A 177 22.58 49.85 62.12
CA THR A 177 21.52 50.49 62.92
C THR A 177 21.59 50.16 64.41
N ILE A 178 22.40 49.17 64.82
CA ILE A 178 22.52 48.72 66.22
C ILE A 178 24.00 48.86 66.69
N SER A 179 24.52 50.08 66.62
CA SER A 179 25.73 50.50 67.35
C SER A 179 25.29 51.68 68.22
N VAL A 180 25.44 51.79 69.54
CA VAL A 180 26.21 51.19 70.68
C VAL A 180 25.35 51.55 71.96
N PRO A 181 25.56 51.14 73.24
CA PRO A 181 26.68 50.44 73.87
C PRO A 181 26.32 49.25 74.80
N SER A 182 27.39 48.65 75.34
CA SER A 182 27.49 47.73 76.47
C SER A 182 26.29 47.68 77.44
N LEU A 183 25.93 46.45 77.84
CA LEU A 183 25.71 45.99 79.24
C LEU A 183 24.66 44.84 79.27
N PHE A 184 25.17 43.64 79.58
CA PHE A 184 24.52 42.54 80.32
C PHE A 184 23.20 41.88 79.86
N SER A 185 23.36 40.56 79.64
CA SER A 185 22.53 39.45 80.16
C SER A 185 21.26 39.01 79.43
N LYS A 186 21.11 37.68 79.43
CA LYS A 186 19.94 36.84 79.11
C LYS A 186 19.82 36.42 77.63
N ALA A 187 20.22 35.17 77.39
CA ALA A 187 20.03 34.45 76.14
C ALA A 187 18.53 34.34 75.77
N PRO A 188 18.15 34.67 74.53
CA PRO A 188 16.93 34.15 73.93
C PRO A 188 17.26 32.91 73.09
N SER A 189 16.70 31.78 73.53
CA SER A 189 16.47 30.60 72.70
C SER A 189 15.56 30.99 71.53
N GLY A 190 16.10 31.03 70.33
CA GLY A 190 15.35 31.35 69.12
C GLY A 190 16.20 31.16 67.88
N ARG A 191 16.63 29.90 67.66
CA ARG A 191 17.27 29.49 66.40
C ARG A 191 16.24 29.73 65.28
N PRO A 192 16.49 30.58 64.27
CA PRO A 192 15.68 30.50 63.07
C PRO A 192 15.93 29.09 62.52
N GLN A 193 14.84 28.32 62.41
CA GLN A 193 14.85 27.04 61.72
C GLN A 193 15.52 27.27 60.36
N GLN A 194 16.78 26.84 60.25
CA GLN A 194 17.39 26.58 58.97
C GLN A 194 16.49 25.52 58.36
N SER A 195 15.61 25.93 57.45
CA SER A 195 14.91 25.01 56.56
C SER A 195 15.98 24.10 55.99
N GLY A 196 15.96 22.83 56.42
CA GLY A 196 16.97 21.85 56.06
C GLY A 196 17.08 21.83 54.54
N TYR A 197 18.32 21.97 54.05
CA TYR A 197 18.61 21.75 52.65
C TYR A 197 18.15 20.33 52.29
N GLU A 198 17.09 20.22 51.50
CA GLU A 198 16.69 18.97 50.87
C GLU A 198 17.45 18.86 49.54
N PRO A 199 18.36 17.90 49.40
CA PRO A 199 19.10 17.72 48.16
C PRO A 199 18.14 17.46 46.99
N PRO A 200 18.26 18.15 45.85
CA PRO A 200 17.49 17.84 44.66
C PRO A 200 17.75 16.39 44.24
N VAL A 201 16.70 15.68 43.85
CA VAL A 201 16.84 14.34 43.27
C VAL A 201 17.60 14.46 41.95
N LEU A 202 18.89 14.11 41.98
CA LEU A 202 19.76 14.16 40.82
C LEU A 202 19.31 13.09 39.81
N PHE A 203 19.29 13.47 38.54
CA PHE A 203 19.04 12.53 37.46
C PHE A 203 20.20 11.53 37.39
N ARG A 204 19.89 10.24 37.55
CA ARG A 204 20.84 9.13 37.40
C ARG A 204 20.54 8.42 36.09
N THR A 205 21.55 8.31 35.25
CA THR A 205 21.44 7.66 33.94
C THR A 205 21.13 6.17 34.11
N GLU A 206 21.66 5.58 35.19
CA GLU A 206 21.51 4.18 35.58
C GLU A 206 20.05 3.74 35.80
N ASP A 207 19.17 4.66 36.25
CA ASP A 207 17.76 4.36 36.55
C ASP A 207 16.89 4.24 35.29
N HIS A 208 17.39 4.77 34.17
CA HIS A 208 16.65 4.88 32.92
C HIS A 208 17.26 4.06 31.77
N PHE A 209 18.55 3.71 31.89
CA PHE A 209 19.25 2.80 31.00
C PHE A 209 19.90 1.69 31.85
N PRO A 210 19.15 0.67 32.27
CA PRO A 210 19.77 -0.51 32.86
C PRO A 210 20.77 -1.04 31.83
N CYS A 211 22.05 -1.02 32.17
CA CYS A 211 23.12 -1.52 31.32
C CYS A 211 22.66 -2.87 30.76
N CYS A 212 22.54 -2.97 29.43
CA CYS A 212 22.45 -4.25 28.76
C CYS A 212 23.73 -5.01 29.11
N SER A 213 23.69 -5.78 30.20
CA SER A 213 24.66 -6.82 30.49
C SER A 213 24.36 -8.00 29.57
N GLU A 214 24.39 -7.73 28.26
CA GLU A 214 24.49 -8.76 27.25
C GLU A 214 25.96 -9.17 27.25
N THR A 215 26.28 -10.01 28.23
CA THR A 215 27.50 -10.80 28.18
C THR A 215 27.41 -11.66 26.93
N PRO A 216 28.37 -11.57 25.99
CA PRO A 216 28.40 -12.49 24.87
C PRO A 216 28.68 -13.88 25.47
N GLN A 217 27.67 -14.76 25.42
CA GLN A 217 27.90 -16.18 25.66
C GLN A 217 28.75 -16.69 24.49
N ILE A 218 30.00 -17.01 24.82
CA ILE A 218 30.94 -17.76 23.97
C ILE A 218 30.44 -19.19 23.87
#